data_AF-A0A9R1UY21-F1
#
_entry.id   AF-A0A9R1UY21-F1
#
_cell.length_a   1.000
_cell.length_b   1.000
_cell.length_c   1.000
_cell.angle_alpha   90.00
_cell.angle_beta   90.00
_cell.angle_gamma   90.00
#
_symmetry.space_group_name_H-M   'P 1'
#
loop_
_entity.id
_entity.type
_entity.pdbx_description
1 polymer ?
#
loop_
_entity_poly.entity_id
_entity_poly.type
_entity_poly.pdbx_seq_one_letter_code
_entity_poly.pdbx_strand_id
1 'polypeptide(L)'
;MDNLPATLVFEILSRLNNSADVARCRAAWKTFDTVSPDLPWINLQYPLKRYIELRSRDSDSSSSSSLPSPLKTIILHLISNSRSLESVHIGAENLPLDVSHADVEDYGDDMYLTDGAFVKKWLPRVSGTLKSLSISDFWVHSGWRRSEVLPLVSACCQNLLELELKHAWISVENMNPMPMHGFL
;
A
#
# COMPACT_ATOMS: atom_id res chain seq x y z
N MET A 1 -3.25 -31.39 1.46
CA MET A 1 -1.97 -30.78 1.89
C MET A 1 -1.99 -30.50 3.40
N ASP A 2 -2.89 -31.14 4.15
CA ASP A 2 -3.38 -30.61 5.44
C ASP A 2 -2.48 -30.88 6.65
N ASN A 3 -1.29 -31.43 6.43
CA ASN A 3 -0.35 -31.84 7.48
C ASN A 3 1.00 -31.11 7.38
N LEU A 4 1.09 -30.01 6.63
CA LEU A 4 2.34 -29.24 6.56
C LEU A 4 2.57 -28.48 7.88
N PRO A 5 3.77 -28.55 8.49
CA PRO A 5 4.14 -27.72 9.62
C PRO A 5 3.95 -26.22 9.33
N ALA A 6 3.49 -25.46 10.32
CA ALA A 6 3.25 -24.01 10.19
C ALA A 6 4.50 -23.24 9.73
N THR A 7 5.69 -23.70 10.10
CA THR A 7 6.98 -23.12 9.68
C THR A 7 7.21 -23.22 8.17
N LEU A 8 6.86 -24.36 7.55
CA LEU A 8 6.96 -24.54 6.10
C LEU A 8 5.87 -23.75 5.38
N VAL A 9 4.66 -23.67 5.94
CA VAL A 9 3.58 -22.83 5.41
C VAL A 9 4.01 -21.35 5.39
N PHE A 10 4.65 -20.89 6.47
CA PHE A 10 5.22 -19.54 6.56
C PHE A 10 6.31 -19.34 5.52
N GLU A 11 7.24 -20.28 5.40
CA GLU A 11 8.33 -20.19 4.43
C GLU A 11 7.78 -20.08 2.99
N ILE A 12 6.77 -20.88 2.64
CA ILE A 12 6.11 -20.82 1.34
C ILE A 12 5.48 -19.44 1.10
N LEU A 13 4.71 -18.91 2.06
CA LEU A 13 4.11 -17.58 1.93
C LEU A 13 5.15 -16.46 1.86
N SER A 14 6.23 -16.57 2.62
CA SER A 14 7.29 -15.56 2.65
C SER A 14 8.07 -15.44 1.34
N ARG A 15 8.00 -16.47 0.48
CA ARG A 15 8.58 -16.46 -0.87
C ARG A 15 7.70 -15.75 -1.88
N LEU A 16 6.42 -15.56 -1.58
CA LEU A 16 5.57 -14.67 -2.38
C LEU A 16 6.04 -13.24 -2.13
N ASN A 17 5.97 -12.40 -3.15
CA ASN A 17 6.37 -11.00 -3.06
C ASN A 17 5.19 -10.05 -3.24
N ASN A 18 3.95 -10.56 -3.33
CA ASN A 18 2.76 -9.78 -3.63
C ASN A 18 1.59 -10.19 -2.70
N SER A 19 0.96 -9.22 -2.06
CA SER A 19 -0.17 -9.42 -1.16
C SER A 19 -1.42 -9.96 -1.86
N ALA A 20 -1.57 -9.72 -3.18
CA ALA A 20 -2.63 -10.34 -3.97
C ALA A 20 -2.42 -11.85 -4.13
N ASP A 21 -1.17 -12.31 -4.27
CA ASP A 21 -0.84 -13.75 -4.31
C ASP A 21 -1.09 -14.40 -2.97
N VAL A 22 -0.69 -13.75 -1.87
CA VAL A 22 -1.01 -14.22 -0.52
C VAL A 22 -2.52 -14.36 -0.33
N ALA A 23 -3.31 -13.38 -0.78
CA ALA A 23 -4.78 -13.45 -0.71
C ALA A 23 -5.34 -14.62 -1.53
N ARG A 24 -4.82 -14.87 -2.73
CA ARG A 24 -5.20 -16.04 -3.55
C ARG A 24 -4.87 -17.36 -2.86
N CYS A 25 -3.68 -17.48 -2.26
CA CYS A 25 -3.28 -18.65 -1.49
C CYS A 25 -4.23 -18.89 -0.31
N ARG A 26 -4.56 -17.84 0.45
CA ARG A 26 -5.54 -17.92 1.56
C ARG A 26 -6.92 -18.38 1.11
N ALA A 27 -7.40 -17.88 -0.03
CA ALA A 27 -8.67 -18.32 -0.60
C ALA A 27 -8.66 -19.80 -1.00
N ALA A 28 -7.52 -20.31 -1.46
CA ALA A 28 -7.35 -21.71 -1.83
C ALA A 28 -7.17 -22.64 -0.61
N TRP A 29 -6.50 -22.18 0.45
CA TRP A 29 -6.21 -23.00 1.63
C TRP A 29 -6.19 -22.19 2.93
N LYS A 30 -7.16 -22.50 3.80
CA LYS A 30 -7.40 -21.78 5.07
C LYS A 30 -6.23 -21.82 6.06
N THR A 31 -5.32 -22.80 5.95
CA THR A 31 -4.11 -22.84 6.80
C THR A 31 -3.24 -21.60 6.62
N PHE A 32 -3.28 -20.95 5.46
CA PHE A 32 -2.57 -19.68 5.26
C PHE A 32 -3.16 -18.51 6.04
N ASP A 33 -4.43 -18.58 6.50
CA ASP A 33 -5.03 -17.53 7.32
C ASP A 33 -4.35 -17.39 8.68
N THR A 34 -3.81 -18.48 9.24
CA THR A 34 -3.16 -18.45 10.56
C THR A 34 -1.76 -17.84 10.51
N VAL A 35 -1.11 -17.91 9.33
CA VAL A 35 0.29 -17.56 9.14
C VAL A 35 0.46 -16.21 8.42
N SER A 36 -0.48 -15.84 7.55
CA SER A 36 -0.40 -14.57 6.81
C SER A 36 -0.27 -13.30 7.68
N PRO A 37 -0.86 -13.21 8.90
CA PRO A 37 -0.67 -12.06 9.78
C PRO A 37 0.78 -11.86 10.26
N ASP A 38 1.60 -12.92 10.23
CA ASP A 38 2.97 -12.91 10.71
C ASP A 38 3.98 -12.51 9.62
N LEU A 39 3.53 -12.29 8.38
CA LEU A 39 4.39 -11.82 7.31
C LEU A 39 4.90 -10.40 7.62
N PRO A 40 6.23 -10.17 7.54
CA PRO A 40 6.83 -8.88 7.91
C PRO A 40 6.69 -7.83 6.81
N TRP A 41 5.94 -8.10 5.76
CA TRP A 41 5.83 -7.22 4.60
C TRP A 41 4.41 -7.15 4.06
N ILE A 42 4.07 -5.98 3.51
CA ILE A 42 2.94 -5.77 2.60
C ILE A 42 3.52 -5.30 1.27
N ASN A 43 3.11 -5.92 0.19
CA ASN A 43 3.40 -5.45 -1.16
C ASN A 43 2.12 -5.50 -1.99
N LEU A 44 1.47 -4.35 -2.12
CA LEU A 44 0.25 -4.20 -2.90
C LEU A 44 0.48 -3.16 -4.00
N GLN A 45 0.88 -3.66 -5.17
CA GLN A 45 0.88 -2.88 -6.41
C GLN A 45 -0.41 -3.15 -7.16
N TYR A 46 -1.18 -2.10 -7.42
CA TYR A 46 -2.44 -2.18 -8.13
C TYR A 46 -2.24 -1.82 -9.60
N PRO A 47 -2.58 -2.71 -10.55
CA PRO A 47 -2.47 -2.39 -11.97
C PRO A 47 -3.45 -1.26 -12.32
N LEU A 48 -2.92 -0.09 -12.69
CA LEU A 48 -3.73 1.09 -12.97
C LEU A 48 -4.78 0.84 -14.06
N LYS A 49 -4.43 0.07 -15.10
CA LYS A 49 -5.36 -0.33 -16.16
C LYS A 49 -6.64 -0.97 -15.60
N ARG A 50 -6.49 -1.87 -14.62
CA ARG A 50 -7.61 -2.54 -13.97
C ARG A 50 -8.45 -1.58 -13.13
N TYR A 51 -7.82 -0.58 -12.51
CA TYR A 51 -8.52 0.47 -11.77
C TYR A 51 -9.43 1.28 -12.70
N ILE A 52 -8.86 1.75 -13.81
CA ILE A 52 -9.58 2.55 -14.81
C ILE A 52 -10.73 1.74 -15.42
N GLU A 53 -10.47 0.49 -15.84
CA GLU A 53 -11.50 -0.40 -16.43
C GLU A 53 -12.67 -0.69 -15.48
N LEU A 54 -12.40 -0.85 -14.18
CA LEU A 54 -13.47 -1.09 -13.21
C LEU A 54 -14.32 0.15 -13.01
N ARG A 55 -13.69 1.33 -12.98
CA ARG A 55 -14.37 2.62 -12.78
C ARG A 55 -15.13 3.09 -14.01
N SER A 56 -14.63 2.85 -15.22
CA SER A 56 -15.32 3.24 -16.46
C SER A 56 -16.60 2.42 -16.69
N ARG A 57 -16.60 1.14 -16.34
CA ARG A 57 -17.78 0.27 -16.43
C ARG A 57 -18.93 0.70 -15.50
N ASP A 58 -18.60 1.37 -14.41
CA ASP A 58 -19.59 1.87 -13.45
C ASP A 58 -20.29 3.14 -13.95
N SER A 59 -19.61 4.00 -14.73
CA SER A 59 -20.22 5.20 -15.33
C SER A 59 -21.26 4.86 -16.41
N ASP A 60 -21.08 3.73 -17.10
CA ASP A 60 -21.95 3.33 -18.23
C ASP A 60 -23.10 2.38 -17.83
N SER A 61 -23.15 1.90 -16.58
CA SER A 61 -24.14 0.90 -16.18
C SER A 61 -24.91 1.27 -14.90
N SER A 62 -26.21 1.54 -15.03
CA SER A 62 -27.17 1.74 -13.90
C SER A 62 -27.46 0.45 -13.11
N SER A 63 -26.59 -0.55 -13.21
CA SER A 63 -26.71 -1.85 -12.55
C SER A 63 -25.74 -1.91 -11.38
N SER A 64 -26.28 -2.23 -10.20
CA SER A 64 -25.61 -2.32 -8.91
C SER A 64 -24.55 -3.44 -8.81
N SER A 65 -23.56 -3.48 -9.70
CA SER A 65 -22.36 -4.30 -9.48
C SER A 65 -21.51 -3.62 -8.43
N SER A 66 -21.30 -4.33 -7.32
CA SER A 66 -20.50 -3.91 -6.17
C SER A 66 -19.20 -3.21 -6.61
N LEU A 67 -19.09 -1.92 -6.30
CA LEU A 67 -17.84 -1.18 -6.45
C LEU A 67 -16.70 -2.00 -5.84
N PRO A 68 -15.53 -2.10 -6.52
CA PRO A 68 -14.33 -2.60 -5.88
C PRO A 68 -14.14 -1.84 -4.56
N SER A 69 -13.81 -2.56 -3.48
CA SER A 69 -13.48 -1.88 -2.22
C SER A 69 -12.39 -0.84 -2.51
N PRO A 70 -12.54 0.42 -2.04
CA PRO A 70 -11.52 1.44 -2.24
C PRO A 70 -10.14 0.89 -1.85
N LEU A 71 -9.12 1.14 -2.66
CA LEU A 71 -7.75 0.70 -2.44
C LEU A 71 -7.27 1.10 -1.04
N LYS A 72 -7.61 2.31 -0.58
CA LYS A 72 -7.33 2.76 0.79
C LYS A 72 -7.92 1.80 1.85
N THR A 73 -9.14 1.29 1.63
CA THR A 73 -9.78 0.32 2.53
C THR A 73 -9.05 -1.02 2.54
N ILE A 74 -8.63 -1.51 1.38
CA ILE A 74 -7.86 -2.76 1.27
C ILE A 74 -6.53 -2.63 2.03
N ILE A 75 -5.83 -1.51 1.84
CA ILE A 75 -4.56 -1.22 2.53
C ILE A 75 -4.76 -1.18 4.05
N LEU A 76 -5.76 -0.45 4.53
CA LEU A 76 -6.07 -0.37 5.97
C LEU A 76 -6.40 -1.75 6.55
N HIS A 77 -7.15 -2.58 5.81
CA HIS A 77 -7.49 -3.93 6.23
C HIS A 77 -6.25 -4.84 6.29
N LEU A 78 -5.34 -4.77 5.31
CA LEU A 78 -4.09 -5.53 5.35
C LEU A 78 -3.24 -5.13 6.56
N ILE A 79 -3.00 -3.84 6.75
CA ILE A 79 -2.17 -3.33 7.85
C ILE A 79 -2.79 -3.64 9.22
N SER A 80 -4.11 -3.55 9.35
CA SER A 80 -4.81 -3.83 10.61
C SER A 80 -4.74 -5.30 11.02
N ASN A 81 -4.62 -6.20 10.05
CA ASN A 81 -4.54 -7.64 10.30
C ASN A 81 -3.10 -8.15 10.46
N SER A 82 -2.09 -7.35 10.13
CA SER A 82 -0.69 -7.71 10.36
C SER A 82 -0.31 -7.56 11.83
N ARG A 83 0.55 -8.47 12.31
CA ARG A 83 1.07 -8.44 13.70
C ARG A 83 2.32 -7.59 13.84
N SER A 84 3.25 -7.73 12.89
CA SER A 84 4.49 -6.96 12.84
C SER A 84 4.83 -6.70 11.38
N LEU A 85 5.07 -5.43 11.03
CA LEU A 85 5.42 -5.03 9.67
C LEU A 85 6.77 -4.32 9.67
N GLU A 86 7.69 -4.86 8.89
CA GLU A 86 9.00 -4.27 8.64
C GLU A 86 9.06 -3.57 7.28
N SER A 87 8.22 -3.97 6.31
CA SER A 87 8.17 -3.37 4.99
C SER A 87 6.73 -3.11 4.52
N VAL A 88 6.47 -1.93 3.98
CA VAL A 88 5.20 -1.59 3.33
C VAL A 88 5.49 -0.99 1.97
N HIS A 89 5.08 -1.69 0.91
CA HIS A 89 5.14 -1.23 -0.47
C HIS A 89 3.71 -1.17 -1.02
N ILE A 90 3.19 0.04 -1.26
CA ILE A 90 1.83 0.26 -1.76
C ILE A 90 1.85 1.22 -2.93
N GLY A 91 1.03 0.99 -3.95
CA GLY A 91 0.98 1.92 -5.05
C GLY A 91 0.28 1.44 -6.30
N ALA A 92 0.27 2.31 -7.30
CA ALA A 92 -0.11 1.96 -8.66
C ALA A 92 1.11 1.44 -9.44
N GLU A 93 0.94 0.30 -10.11
CA GLU A 93 1.97 -0.24 -11.01
C GLU A 93 2.06 0.60 -12.30
N ASN A 94 3.27 0.64 -12.89
CA ASN A 94 3.64 1.51 -14.02
C ASN A 94 2.59 1.56 -15.14
N LEU A 95 2.25 2.79 -15.55
CA LEU A 95 1.53 3.08 -16.77
C LEU A 95 2.29 2.52 -17.99
N PRO A 96 1.64 1.80 -18.91
CA PRO A 96 2.08 1.81 -20.29
C PRO A 96 2.09 3.27 -20.75
N LEU A 97 3.17 3.73 -21.40
CA LEU A 97 3.28 5.09 -21.98
C LEU A 97 2.09 5.49 -22.86
N ASP A 98 1.31 4.50 -23.32
CA ASP A 98 0.19 4.60 -24.25
C ASP A 98 -1.16 4.94 -23.58
N VAL A 99 -1.25 4.96 -22.24
CA VAL A 99 -2.46 5.48 -21.56
C VAL A 99 -2.34 7.00 -21.46
N SER A 100 -2.39 7.63 -22.63
CA SER A 100 -2.38 9.08 -22.77
C SER A 100 -3.70 9.67 -22.30
N HIS A 101 -3.64 10.50 -21.26
CA HIS A 101 -4.36 11.78 -21.03
C HIS A 101 -5.87 11.96 -21.34
N ALA A 102 -6.57 11.01 -21.94
CA ALA A 102 -7.97 11.13 -22.31
C ALA A 102 -8.81 10.36 -21.29
N ASP A 103 -9.66 11.10 -20.57
CA ASP A 103 -10.83 10.59 -19.86
C ASP A 103 -10.60 9.92 -18.49
N VAL A 104 -9.58 10.35 -17.73
CA VAL A 104 -9.59 10.12 -16.27
C VAL A 104 -10.38 11.26 -15.63
N GLU A 105 -11.71 11.22 -15.78
CA GLU A 105 -12.62 12.00 -14.93
C GLU A 105 -12.35 11.67 -13.45
N ASP A 106 -12.66 12.61 -12.55
CA ASP A 106 -12.38 12.59 -11.11
C ASP A 106 -12.85 11.29 -10.40
N TYR A 107 -12.09 10.19 -10.54
CA TYR A 107 -12.42 8.88 -9.97
C TYR A 107 -12.19 8.81 -8.45
N GLY A 108 -12.25 9.95 -7.77
CA GLY A 108 -12.17 10.11 -6.32
C GLY A 108 -10.75 10.05 -5.76
N ASP A 109 -10.64 10.25 -4.45
CA ASP A 109 -9.36 10.38 -3.73
C ASP A 109 -8.64 9.04 -3.41
N ASP A 110 -9.07 7.93 -4.02
CA ASP A 110 -8.65 6.58 -3.61
C ASP A 110 -7.19 6.26 -3.93
N MET A 111 -6.62 6.91 -4.96
CA MET A 111 -5.23 6.71 -5.38
C MET A 111 -4.27 7.82 -4.92
N TYR A 112 -4.73 8.74 -4.08
CA TYR A 112 -3.87 9.68 -3.36
C TYR A 112 -3.44 9.04 -2.03
N LEU A 113 -2.47 8.12 -2.12
CA LEU A 113 -1.98 7.30 -1.02
C LEU A 113 -1.04 8.09 -0.09
N THR A 114 -0.47 9.20 -0.56
CA THR A 114 0.31 10.11 0.29
C THR A 114 -0.54 11.18 0.99
N ASP A 115 -1.87 11.05 0.96
CA ASP A 115 -2.80 11.82 1.79
C ASP A 115 -2.45 11.70 3.28
N GLY A 116 -2.19 12.83 3.93
CA GLY A 116 -1.85 12.88 5.34
C GLY A 116 -2.95 12.28 6.24
N ALA A 117 -4.23 12.49 5.91
CA ALA A 117 -5.35 11.94 6.69
C ALA A 117 -5.42 10.43 6.59
N PHE A 118 -5.16 9.87 5.40
CA PHE A 118 -5.05 8.44 5.19
C PHE A 118 -3.83 7.84 5.88
N VAL A 119 -2.64 8.42 5.72
CA VAL A 119 -1.39 7.92 6.31
C VAL A 119 -1.44 7.93 7.84
N LYS A 120 -2.03 8.99 8.44
CA LYS A 120 -2.24 9.09 9.91
C LYS A 120 -3.04 7.91 10.49
N LYS A 121 -3.89 7.24 9.71
CA LYS A 121 -4.71 6.12 10.19
C LYS A 121 -3.90 4.85 10.49
N TRP A 122 -2.76 4.66 9.84
CA TRP A 122 -2.04 3.39 9.90
C TRP A 122 -0.56 3.52 10.22
N LEU A 123 0.11 4.61 9.82
CA LEU A 123 1.56 4.74 9.97
C LEU A 123 2.01 4.63 11.45
N PRO A 124 1.38 5.32 12.43
CA PRO A 124 1.80 5.23 13.83
C PRO A 124 1.71 3.81 14.42
N ARG A 125 0.85 2.95 13.86
CA ARG A 125 0.68 1.56 14.34
C ARG A 125 1.87 0.67 13.99
N VAL A 126 2.49 0.92 12.84
CA VAL A 126 3.58 0.07 12.31
C VAL A 126 4.95 0.69 12.49
N SER A 127 5.01 1.97 12.87
CA SER A 127 6.24 2.75 12.83
C SER A 127 7.36 2.27 13.75
N GLY A 128 7.02 1.50 14.79
CA GLY A 128 8.01 0.91 15.71
C GLY A 128 8.90 -0.15 15.07
N THR A 129 8.37 -0.91 14.09
CA THR A 129 9.08 -2.01 13.42
C THR A 129 9.37 -1.74 11.95
N LEU A 130 8.75 -0.71 11.37
CA LEU A 130 8.88 -0.37 9.96
C LEU A 130 10.31 0.07 9.62
N LYS A 131 10.95 -0.68 8.72
CA LYS A 131 12.30 -0.42 8.19
C LYS A 131 12.27 0.09 6.75
N SER A 132 11.27 -0.29 5.97
CA SER A 132 11.15 0.11 4.56
C SER A 132 9.72 0.57 4.25
N LEU A 133 9.58 1.76 3.69
CA LEU A 133 8.32 2.34 3.26
C LEU A 133 8.42 2.82 1.82
N SER A 134 7.55 2.30 0.96
CA SER A 134 7.43 2.76 -0.42
C SER A 134 5.97 3.02 -0.78
N ILE A 135 5.68 4.27 -1.16
CA ILE A 135 4.34 4.73 -1.57
C ILE A 135 4.43 5.30 -2.98
N SER A 136 3.65 4.75 -3.90
CA SER A 136 3.54 5.26 -5.27
C SER A 136 2.13 5.76 -5.55
N ASP A 137 1.98 7.08 -5.62
CA ASP A 137 0.71 7.71 -5.96
C ASP A 137 0.38 7.55 -7.45
N PHE A 138 -0.88 7.83 -7.79
CA PHE A 138 -1.28 8.10 -9.16
C PHE A 138 -1.25 9.61 -9.44
N TRP A 139 -0.32 10.03 -10.31
CA TRP A 139 0.02 11.44 -10.54
C TRP A 139 -1.17 12.36 -10.84
N VAL A 140 -2.21 11.84 -11.50
CA VAL A 140 -3.43 12.62 -11.82
C VAL A 140 -4.14 13.10 -10.55
N HIS A 141 -4.11 12.30 -9.48
CA HIS A 141 -4.79 12.61 -8.22
C HIS A 141 -3.88 13.37 -7.25
N SER A 142 -2.57 13.08 -7.26
CA SER A 142 -1.58 13.65 -6.33
C SER A 142 -0.88 14.90 -6.87
N GLY A 143 -0.83 15.11 -8.19
CA GLY A 143 -0.03 16.16 -8.82
C GLY A 143 -0.44 17.58 -8.45
N TRP A 144 -1.66 17.77 -7.97
CA TRP A 144 -2.22 19.07 -7.55
C TRP A 144 -2.38 19.19 -6.04
N ARG A 145 -2.00 18.16 -5.27
CA ARG A 145 -2.22 18.07 -3.82
C ARG A 145 -0.89 17.89 -3.11
N ARG A 146 -0.55 18.85 -2.26
CA ARG A 146 0.66 18.80 -1.46
C ARG A 146 0.56 17.70 -0.41
N SER A 147 1.54 16.80 -0.39
CA SER A 147 1.60 15.69 0.55
C SER A 147 2.14 16.10 1.92
N GLU A 148 1.53 15.58 2.98
CA GLU A 148 1.99 15.67 4.37
C GLU A 148 2.70 14.39 4.85
N VAL A 149 3.07 13.49 3.93
CA VAL A 149 3.63 12.18 4.30
C VAL A 149 4.99 12.31 5.00
N LEU A 150 5.86 13.23 4.56
CA LEU A 150 7.20 13.38 5.11
C LEU A 150 7.21 13.82 6.58
N PRO A 151 6.45 14.86 6.99
CA PRO A 151 6.28 15.20 8.40
C PRO A 151 5.85 14.01 9.26
N LEU A 152 4.88 13.22 8.77
CA LEU A 152 4.39 12.05 9.49
C LEU A 152 5.44 10.96 9.63
N VAL A 153 6.16 10.65 8.55
CA VAL A 153 7.26 9.69 8.56
C VAL A 153 8.36 10.14 9.53
N SER A 154 8.76 11.41 9.46
CA SER A 154 9.80 11.95 10.35
C SER A 154 9.39 11.94 11.83
N ALA A 155 8.08 12.06 12.12
CA ALA A 155 7.57 12.02 13.48
C ALA A 155 7.43 10.61 14.04
N CYS A 156 7.00 9.64 13.22
CA CYS A 156 6.62 8.32 13.71
C CYS A 156 7.71 7.26 13.52
N CYS A 157 8.50 7.32 12.45
CA CYS A 157 9.30 6.21 11.96
C CYS A 157 10.80 6.39 12.26
N GLN A 158 11.19 6.14 13.51
CA GLN A 158 12.58 6.30 13.97
C GLN A 158 13.52 5.19 13.47
N ASN A 159 12.97 4.02 13.11
CA ASN A 159 13.73 2.86 12.63
C ASN A 159 13.72 2.69 11.10
N LEU A 160 13.21 3.70 10.38
CA LEU A 160 13.10 3.64 8.93
C LEU A 160 14.48 3.76 8.29
N LEU A 161 14.83 2.78 7.47
CA LEU A 161 16.08 2.69 6.73
C LEU A 161 15.90 3.11 5.27
N GLU A 162 14.73 2.83 4.71
CA GLU A 162 14.41 3.08 3.31
C GLU A 162 13.07 3.79 3.18
N LEU A 163 13.06 4.90 2.45
CA LEU A 163 11.87 5.65 2.09
C LEU A 163 11.86 5.90 0.58
N GLU A 164 10.80 5.46 -0.08
CA GLU A 164 10.56 5.70 -1.50
C GLU A 164 9.18 6.34 -1.70
N LEU A 165 9.14 7.49 -2.35
CA LEU A 165 7.90 8.19 -2.69
C LEU A 165 7.89 8.47 -4.18
N LYS A 166 6.91 7.92 -4.90
CA LYS A 166 6.76 8.11 -6.35
C LYS A 166 5.49 8.87 -6.68
N HIS A 167 5.58 9.73 -7.70
CA HIS A 167 4.47 10.51 -8.25
C HIS A 167 3.72 11.38 -7.23
N ALA A 168 4.40 11.83 -6.17
CA ALA A 168 3.81 12.66 -5.12
C ALA A 168 4.35 14.09 -5.19
N TRP A 169 3.51 15.09 -4.89
CA TRP A 169 3.97 16.46 -4.66
C TRP A 169 4.44 16.61 -3.21
N ILE A 170 5.75 16.45 -3.01
CA ILE A 170 6.36 16.35 -1.69
C ILE A 170 6.53 17.74 -1.03
N SER A 171 6.28 17.79 0.29
CA SER A 171 6.54 18.92 1.17
C SER A 171 7.63 18.60 2.19
N VAL A 172 8.57 19.52 2.41
CA VAL A 172 9.59 19.42 3.47
C VAL A 172 9.29 20.28 4.71
N GLU A 173 8.16 20.98 4.72
CA GLU A 173 7.74 21.81 5.86
C GLU A 173 7.34 20.93 7.05
N ASN A 174 7.68 21.36 8.27
CA ASN A 174 7.33 20.67 9.54
C ASN A 174 7.90 19.25 9.70
N MET A 175 9.03 18.96 9.05
CA MET A 175 9.76 17.72 9.30
C MET A 175 10.53 17.77 10.62
N ASN A 176 10.50 16.66 11.35
CA ASN A 176 11.36 16.47 12.51
C ASN A 176 12.78 16.09 12.07
N PRO A 177 13.83 16.52 12.81
CA PRO A 177 15.19 16.05 12.57
C PRO A 177 15.24 14.53 12.69
N MET A 178 15.82 13.85 11.70
CA MET A 178 16.07 12.42 11.82
C MET A 178 17.19 12.15 12.83
N PRO A 179 17.12 11.05 13.60
CA PRO A 179 18.21 10.64 14.47
C PRO A 179 19.46 10.43 13.63
N MET A 180 20.53 11.17 13.92
CA MET A 180 21.84 10.83 13.38
C MET A 180 22.34 9.60 14.14
N HIS A 181 22.20 8.42 13.55
CA HIS A 181 22.99 7.27 14.01
C HIS A 181 24.45 7.58 13.69
N GLY A 182 25.20 8.02 14.70
CA GLY A 182 26.62 8.30 14.57
C GLY A 182 27.35 7.06 14.04
N PHE A 183 28.05 7.22 12.92
CA PHE A 183 29.07 6.26 12.50
C PHE A 183 30.20 6.31 13.54
N LEU A 184 30.19 5.37 14.48
CA LEU A 184 31.33 5.06 15.35
C LEU A 184 32.16 3.94 14.72
#